data_AF-A0A970RIM9-F1
#
_entry.id   AF-A0A970RIM9-F1
#
_cell.length_a   1.000
_cell.length_b   1.000
_cell.length_c   1.000
_cell.angle_alpha   90.00
_cell.angle_beta   90.00
_cell.angle_gamma   90.00
#
_symmetry.space_group_name_H-M   'P 1'
#
loop_
_entity.id
_entity.type
_entity.pdbx_description
1 polymer ?
#
loop_
_entity_poly.entity_id
_entity_poly.type
_entity_poly.pdbx_seq_one_letter_code
_entity_poly.pdbx_strand_id
1 'polypeptide(L)'
;MHCKAKRILWASLILVFLLAGTALAAEFSADMVITSKMGQGDLTGRAFVKGNALRQELDTPIGVQTTIIPSGAAVMYVLLPGQKKYMEIPNTQVTLDSSEDLEAKMANQGKVTKKGSETIEGYSCDVYSIVYNDKKLGEGTIWVSSKLNYPLKIYTQNPQDTATIMYRNIREGKLDEGMFSIPPGYTKFSM
;
A
#
# COMPACT_ATOMS: atom_id res chain seq x y z
N MET A 1 -40.38 -38.36 56.59
CA MET A 1 -39.09 -37.64 56.64
C MET A 1 -38.21 -38.13 55.50
N HIS A 2 -37.53 -37.19 54.82
CA HIS A 2 -36.44 -37.35 53.83
C HIS A 2 -36.72 -37.81 52.37
N CYS A 3 -37.18 -36.82 51.60
CA CYS A 3 -36.68 -36.34 50.31
C CYS A 3 -35.33 -36.89 49.78
N LYS A 4 -35.26 -37.25 48.47
CA LYS A 4 -34.16 -36.96 47.50
C LYS A 4 -34.70 -37.07 46.06
N ALA A 5 -34.98 -35.96 45.39
CA ALA A 5 -34.09 -35.14 44.55
C ALA A 5 -33.98 -35.64 43.08
N LYS A 6 -34.81 -35.03 42.21
CA LYS A 6 -34.75 -35.08 40.74
C LYS A 6 -33.40 -34.55 40.25
N ARG A 7 -32.65 -35.34 39.48
CA ARG A 7 -31.52 -34.86 38.69
C ARG A 7 -32.02 -34.43 37.31
N ILE A 8 -32.18 -33.13 37.14
CA ILE A 8 -32.40 -32.50 35.84
C ILE A 8 -31.00 -32.20 35.28
N LEU A 9 -30.58 -32.93 34.25
CA LEU A 9 -29.35 -32.67 33.51
C LEU A 9 -29.61 -31.54 32.51
N TRP A 10 -29.07 -30.36 32.77
CA TRP A 10 -29.01 -29.26 31.79
C TRP A 10 -27.79 -29.48 30.91
N ALA A 11 -28.01 -29.85 29.65
CA ALA A 11 -26.97 -29.85 28.62
C ALA A 11 -26.87 -28.42 28.06
N SER A 12 -25.93 -27.63 28.58
CA SER A 12 -25.57 -26.33 28.03
C SER A 12 -24.70 -26.54 26.78
N LEU A 13 -25.29 -26.37 25.60
CA LEU A 13 -24.58 -26.34 24.32
C LEU A 13 -23.91 -24.97 24.17
N ILE A 14 -22.63 -24.87 24.52
CA ILE A 14 -21.82 -23.66 24.29
C ILE A 14 -21.49 -23.60 22.80
N LEU A 15 -22.25 -22.79 22.06
CA LEU A 15 -21.95 -22.43 20.68
C LEU A 15 -20.80 -21.39 20.68
N VAL A 16 -19.56 -21.86 20.57
CA VAL A 16 -18.40 -20.99 20.33
C VAL A 16 -18.51 -20.46 18.89
N PHE A 17 -19.04 -19.25 18.74
CA PHE A 17 -19.04 -18.53 17.48
C PHE A 17 -17.60 -18.07 17.21
N LEU A 18 -16.83 -18.89 16.49
CA LEU A 18 -15.55 -18.50 15.90
C LEU A 18 -15.82 -17.34 14.91
N LEU A 19 -15.72 -16.11 15.39
CA LEU A 19 -15.45 -14.96 14.55
C LEU A 19 -14.04 -15.17 13.97
N ALA A 20 -13.96 -15.88 12.86
CA ALA A 20 -12.82 -15.81 11.97
C ALA A 20 -12.72 -14.34 11.53
N GLY A 21 -11.82 -13.59 12.16
CA GLY A 21 -11.47 -12.25 11.72
C GLY A 21 -10.94 -12.39 10.30
N THR A 22 -11.75 -12.02 9.32
CA THR A 22 -11.28 -11.85 7.94
C THR A 22 -10.15 -10.84 8.01
N ALA A 23 -8.94 -11.23 7.62
CA ALA A 23 -7.82 -10.32 7.47
C ALA A 23 -8.21 -9.27 6.43
N LEU A 24 -8.69 -8.12 6.89
CA LEU A 24 -9.04 -7.01 6.02
C LEU A 24 -7.74 -6.54 5.36
N ALA A 25 -7.77 -6.39 4.04
CA ALA A 25 -6.69 -5.76 3.31
C ALA A 25 -6.44 -4.34 3.85
N ALA A 26 -5.22 -3.83 3.68
CA ALA A 26 -4.87 -2.47 4.08
C ALA A 26 -5.88 -1.48 3.48
N GLU A 27 -6.64 -0.76 4.31
CA GLU A 27 -7.58 0.28 3.84
C GLU A 27 -7.30 1.57 4.61
N PHE A 28 -6.63 2.52 3.97
CA PHE A 28 -6.27 3.79 4.60
C PHE A 28 -6.05 4.92 3.60
N SER A 29 -6.15 6.15 4.10
CA SER A 29 -5.64 7.35 3.43
C SER A 29 -4.45 7.92 4.18
N ALA A 30 -3.55 8.61 3.48
CA ALA A 30 -2.36 9.22 4.06
C ALA A 30 -1.93 10.44 3.24
N ASP A 31 -1.19 11.34 3.88
CA ASP A 31 -0.38 12.32 3.17
C ASP A 31 0.85 11.61 2.59
N MET A 32 1.26 11.97 1.39
CA MET A 32 2.42 11.40 0.70
C MET A 32 3.43 12.52 0.45
N VAL A 33 4.68 12.27 0.81
CA VAL A 33 5.81 13.18 0.55
C VAL A 33 6.87 12.41 -0.21
N ILE A 34 7.29 12.95 -1.35
CA ILE A 34 8.37 12.44 -2.17
C ILE A 34 9.48 13.47 -2.18
N THR A 35 10.63 13.11 -1.62
CA THR A 35 11.84 13.94 -1.64
C THR A 35 12.84 13.30 -2.59
N SER A 36 13.44 14.09 -3.46
CA SER A 36 14.53 13.68 -4.37
C SER A 36 15.68 14.67 -4.24
N LYS A 37 16.94 14.20 -4.31
CA LYS A 37 18.09 15.11 -4.28
C LYS A 37 18.23 15.91 -5.57
N MET A 38 17.83 15.34 -6.70
CA MET A 38 17.83 16.03 -7.98
C MET A 38 16.58 16.88 -8.22
N GLY A 39 15.51 16.65 -7.46
CA GLY A 39 14.26 17.41 -7.55
C GLY A 39 14.40 18.87 -7.09
N GLN A 40 13.53 19.75 -7.61
CA GLN A 40 13.47 21.17 -7.21
C GLN A 40 12.68 21.40 -5.92
N GLY A 41 12.58 20.39 -5.05
CA GLY A 41 11.79 20.40 -3.83
C GLY A 41 11.04 19.10 -3.61
N ASP A 42 10.30 19.04 -2.50
CA ASP A 42 9.43 17.93 -2.17
C ASP A 42 8.16 17.96 -3.03
N LEU A 43 7.77 16.81 -3.57
CA LEU A 43 6.43 16.61 -4.11
C LEU A 43 5.53 16.10 -2.98
N THR A 44 4.45 16.82 -2.72
CA THR A 44 3.45 16.46 -1.72
C THR A 44 2.18 16.00 -2.38
N GLY A 45 1.34 15.30 -1.62
CA GLY A 45 0.03 14.90 -2.09
C GLY A 45 -0.67 13.98 -1.11
N ARG A 46 -1.67 13.27 -1.62
CA ARG A 46 -2.43 12.26 -0.85
C ARG A 46 -2.34 10.90 -1.53
N ALA A 47 -2.39 9.88 -0.71
CA ALA A 47 -2.51 8.51 -1.16
C ALA A 47 -3.72 7.83 -0.50
N PHE A 48 -4.34 6.96 -1.27
CA PHE A 48 -5.45 6.11 -0.84
C PHE A 48 -5.07 4.68 -1.22
N VAL A 49 -5.14 3.77 -0.26
CA VAL A 49 -4.67 2.39 -0.41
C VAL A 49 -5.80 1.44 -0.02
N LYS A 50 -6.08 0.47 -0.89
CA LYS A 50 -7.00 -0.64 -0.64
C LYS A 50 -6.37 -1.95 -1.11
N GLY A 51 -5.72 -2.66 -0.20
CA GLY A 51 -4.85 -3.80 -0.52
C GLY A 51 -3.79 -3.39 -1.54
N ASN A 52 -3.79 -4.08 -2.69
CA ASN A 52 -2.88 -3.79 -3.79
C ASN A 52 -3.29 -2.62 -4.68
N ALA A 53 -4.49 -2.06 -4.49
CA ALA A 53 -4.93 -0.88 -5.22
C ALA A 53 -4.39 0.40 -4.57
N LEU A 54 -3.95 1.34 -5.41
CA LEU A 54 -3.40 2.62 -4.99
C LEU A 54 -3.99 3.74 -5.84
N ARG A 55 -4.40 4.83 -5.20
CA ARG A 55 -4.63 6.12 -5.85
C ARG A 55 -3.71 7.15 -5.23
N GLN A 56 -2.95 7.85 -6.05
CA GLN A 56 -2.11 8.97 -5.65
C GLN A 56 -2.65 10.25 -6.28
N GLU A 57 -2.66 11.32 -5.51
CA GLU A 57 -3.02 12.66 -5.92
C GLU A 57 -1.89 13.58 -5.51
N LEU A 58 -0.95 13.84 -6.43
CA LEU A 58 0.23 14.67 -6.19
C LEU A 58 -0.03 16.11 -6.59
N ASP A 59 0.38 17.05 -5.76
CA ASP A 59 0.33 18.48 -6.02
C ASP A 59 1.46 18.85 -6.97
N THR A 60 1.11 19.43 -8.12
CA THR A 60 2.07 19.92 -9.12
C THR A 60 1.78 21.38 -9.46
N PRO A 61 2.73 22.13 -10.07
CA PRO A 61 2.49 23.51 -10.48
C PRO A 61 1.31 23.70 -11.45
N ILE A 62 0.91 22.64 -12.17
CA ILE A 62 -0.20 22.65 -13.13
C ILE A 62 -1.51 22.09 -12.56
N GLY A 63 -1.54 21.77 -11.26
CA GLY A 63 -2.68 21.19 -10.55
C GLY A 63 -2.40 19.80 -9.98
N VAL A 64 -3.45 19.07 -9.62
CA VAL A 64 -3.32 17.73 -9.04
C VAL A 64 -3.13 16.69 -10.14
N GLN A 65 -2.01 15.97 -10.09
CA GLN A 65 -1.77 14.79 -10.91
C GLN A 65 -2.35 13.57 -10.19
N THR A 66 -3.28 12.87 -10.85
CA THR A 66 -3.86 11.63 -10.32
C THR A 66 -3.26 10.41 -11.01
N THR A 67 -2.71 9.51 -10.20
CA THR A 67 -2.24 8.19 -10.65
C THR A 67 -3.09 7.11 -9.99
N ILE A 68 -3.55 6.13 -10.76
CA ILE A 68 -4.37 5.02 -10.28
C ILE A 68 -3.69 3.70 -10.65
N ILE A 69 -3.48 2.86 -9.65
CA ILE A 69 -3.04 1.47 -9.79
C ILE A 69 -4.21 0.60 -9.33
N PRO A 70 -4.93 -0.05 -10.27
CA PRO A 70 -5.95 -1.02 -9.89
C PRO A 70 -5.32 -2.22 -9.17
N SER A 71 -6.12 -2.91 -8.35
CA SER A 71 -5.66 -4.10 -7.64
C SER A 71 -5.12 -5.16 -8.61
N GLY A 72 -3.90 -5.63 -8.38
CA GLY A 72 -3.25 -6.68 -9.18
C GLY A 72 -2.88 -6.27 -10.61
N ALA A 73 -3.03 -4.99 -10.99
CA ALA A 73 -2.73 -4.55 -12.34
C ALA A 73 -1.22 -4.42 -12.60
N ALA A 74 -0.78 -4.91 -13.76
CA ALA A 74 0.59 -4.73 -14.25
C ALA A 74 0.87 -3.30 -14.76
N VAL A 75 -0.16 -2.46 -14.84
CA VAL A 75 -0.08 -1.08 -15.31
C VAL A 75 -0.69 -0.12 -14.30
N MET A 76 -0.18 1.10 -14.31
CA MET A 76 -0.77 2.25 -13.65
C MET A 76 -1.31 3.23 -14.70
N TYR A 77 -2.36 3.96 -14.31
CA TYR A 77 -3.01 4.98 -15.13
C TYR A 77 -2.67 6.36 -14.60
N VAL A 78 -2.03 7.19 -15.42
CA VAL A 78 -1.84 8.62 -15.13
C VAL A 78 -2.96 9.39 -15.81
N LEU A 79 -3.79 10.06 -15.03
CA LEU A 79 -4.92 10.84 -15.54
C LEU A 79 -4.45 12.22 -16.01
N LEU A 80 -5.03 12.68 -17.11
CA LEU A 80 -4.90 14.03 -17.66
C LEU A 80 -6.26 14.72 -17.60
N PRO A 81 -6.66 15.29 -16.44
CA PRO A 81 -8.04 15.71 -16.21
C PRO A 81 -8.55 16.76 -17.18
N GLY A 82 -7.69 17.72 -17.55
CA GLY A 82 -8.05 18.77 -18.51
C GLY A 82 -8.39 18.26 -19.92
N GLN A 83 -7.98 17.05 -20.27
CA GLN A 83 -8.26 16.42 -21.57
C GLN A 83 -9.26 15.26 -21.48
N LYS A 84 -9.64 14.84 -20.27
CA LYS A 84 -10.33 13.56 -20.02
C LYS A 84 -9.63 12.40 -20.73
N LYS A 85 -8.31 12.34 -20.59
CA LYS A 85 -7.47 11.25 -21.13
C LYS A 85 -6.66 10.59 -20.03
N TYR A 86 -6.19 9.37 -20.27
CA TYR A 86 -5.25 8.68 -19.38
C TYR A 86 -4.11 8.03 -20.16
N MET A 87 -2.94 7.94 -19.54
CA MET A 87 -1.80 7.18 -20.08
C MET A 87 -1.65 5.89 -19.29
N GLU A 88 -1.35 4.80 -19.99
CA GLU A 88 -0.95 3.53 -19.38
C GLU A 88 0.56 3.44 -19.30
N ILE A 89 1.06 3.16 -18.10
CA ILE A 89 2.49 3.03 -17.82
C ILE A 89 2.69 1.71 -17.05
N PRO A 90 3.78 0.96 -17.27
CA PRO A 90 4.08 -0.20 -16.43
C PRO A 90 4.07 0.16 -14.94
N ASN A 91 3.47 -0.69 -14.13
CA ASN A 91 3.44 -0.49 -12.68
C ASN A 91 4.84 -0.76 -12.11
N THR A 92 5.49 0.29 -11.59
CA THR A 92 6.78 0.22 -10.92
C THR A 92 6.68 0.48 -9.42
N GLN A 93 5.46 0.63 -8.89
CA GLN A 93 5.24 0.94 -7.49
C GLN A 93 5.25 -0.34 -6.66
N VAL A 94 5.94 -0.29 -5.51
CA VAL A 94 5.88 -1.37 -4.52
C VAL A 94 4.58 -1.21 -3.72
N THR A 95 3.58 -2.01 -4.05
CA THR A 95 2.35 -2.20 -3.25
C THR A 95 2.38 -3.58 -2.59
N LEU A 96 1.59 -3.78 -1.54
CA LEU A 96 1.38 -5.09 -0.92
C LEU A 96 -0.09 -5.20 -0.51
N ASP A 97 -0.72 -6.35 -0.73
CA ASP A 97 -1.99 -6.69 -0.09
C ASP A 97 -1.77 -7.52 1.19
N SER A 98 -2.83 -7.86 1.92
CA SER A 98 -2.73 -8.58 3.20
C SER A 98 -2.13 -9.99 3.13
N SER A 99 -1.98 -10.56 1.93
CA SER A 99 -1.49 -11.93 1.72
C SER A 99 -0.09 -12.00 1.13
N GLU A 100 0.44 -10.87 0.64
CA GLU A 100 1.73 -10.82 -0.02
C GLU A 100 2.89 -10.59 0.96
N ASP A 101 4.00 -11.29 0.70
CA ASP A 101 5.28 -11.07 1.35
C ASP A 101 6.20 -10.27 0.43
N LEU A 102 6.91 -9.28 1.00
CA LEU A 102 7.78 -8.40 0.23
C LEU A 102 8.95 -9.15 -0.41
N GLU A 103 9.55 -10.11 0.30
CA GLU A 103 10.70 -10.87 -0.22
C GLU A 103 10.27 -11.71 -1.41
N ALA A 104 9.12 -12.39 -1.31
CA ALA A 104 8.54 -13.16 -2.41
C ALA A 104 8.18 -12.26 -3.61
N LYS A 105 7.54 -11.10 -3.36
CA LYS A 105 7.12 -10.16 -4.41
C LYS A 105 8.31 -9.59 -5.19
N MET A 106 9.42 -9.36 -4.50
CA MET A 106 10.62 -8.73 -5.08
C MET A 106 11.72 -9.73 -5.45
N ALA A 107 11.50 -11.04 -5.28
CA ALA A 107 12.50 -12.10 -5.48
C ALA A 107 13.14 -12.07 -6.89
N ASN A 108 12.36 -11.72 -7.92
CA ASN A 108 12.84 -11.62 -9.30
C ASN A 108 13.52 -10.27 -9.61
N GLN A 109 13.33 -9.26 -8.75
CA GLN A 109 13.84 -7.91 -8.96
C GLN A 109 15.19 -7.68 -8.29
N GLY A 110 15.50 -8.40 -7.21
CA GLY A 110 16.75 -8.24 -6.49
C GLY A 110 16.85 -9.10 -5.25
N LYS A 111 17.99 -8.97 -4.55
CA LYS A 111 18.19 -9.62 -3.26
C LYS A 111 17.56 -8.77 -2.16
N VAL A 112 16.48 -9.28 -1.57
CA VAL A 112 15.87 -8.69 -0.38
C VAL A 112 16.49 -9.28 0.88
N THR A 113 16.62 -8.49 1.93
CA THR A 113 17.11 -8.93 3.23
C THR A 113 16.43 -8.13 4.33
N LYS A 114 15.70 -8.80 5.22
CA LYS A 114 15.18 -8.18 6.45
C LYS A 114 16.34 -7.75 7.36
N LYS A 115 16.30 -6.50 7.82
CA LYS A 115 17.34 -5.84 8.64
C LYS A 115 16.95 -5.66 10.10
N GLY A 116 15.66 -5.69 10.40
CA GLY A 116 15.14 -5.47 11.74
C GLY A 116 13.75 -4.86 11.65
N SER A 117 13.38 -4.10 12.69
CA SER A 117 12.10 -3.40 12.76
C SER A 117 12.29 -1.99 13.32
N GLU A 118 11.52 -1.04 12.82
CA GLU A 118 11.52 0.37 13.23
C GLU A 118 10.07 0.89 13.32
N THR A 119 9.84 1.96 14.08
CA THR A 119 8.52 2.60 14.16
C THR A 119 8.41 3.75 13.18
N ILE A 120 7.41 3.72 12.31
CA ILE A 120 7.11 4.77 11.31
C ILE A 120 5.67 5.25 11.54
N GLU A 121 5.46 6.55 11.80
CA GLU A 121 4.13 7.14 12.05
C GLU A 121 3.30 6.39 13.12
N GLY A 122 3.97 5.81 14.12
CA GLY A 122 3.33 5.01 15.18
C GLY A 122 3.07 3.53 14.82
N TYR A 123 3.44 3.08 13.62
CA TYR A 123 3.34 1.69 13.18
C TYR A 123 4.67 0.96 13.33
N SER A 124 4.64 -0.24 13.93
CA SER A 124 5.79 -1.16 13.88
C SER A 124 5.96 -1.66 12.44
N CYS A 125 7.12 -1.40 11.88
CA CYS A 125 7.47 -1.74 10.51
C CYS A 125 8.68 -2.65 10.47
N ASP A 126 8.61 -3.69 9.65
CA ASP A 126 9.78 -4.47 9.27
C ASP A 126 10.60 -3.71 8.22
N VAL A 127 11.91 -3.66 8.42
CA VAL A 127 12.84 -2.95 7.55
C VAL A 127 13.52 -3.95 6.64
N TYR A 128 13.43 -3.74 5.34
CA TYR A 128 14.03 -4.59 4.32
C TYR A 128 15.00 -3.77 3.48
N SER A 129 16.22 -4.27 3.28
CA SER A 129 17.08 -3.75 2.21
C SER A 129 16.88 -4.55 0.94
N ILE A 130 16.91 -3.89 -0.21
CA ILE A 130 16.93 -4.53 -1.52
C ILE A 130 18.14 -4.04 -2.33
N VAL A 131 18.86 -4.99 -2.93
CA VAL A 131 19.85 -4.71 -3.98
C VAL A 131 19.28 -5.23 -5.29
N TYR A 132 18.94 -4.32 -6.22
CA TYR A 132 18.29 -4.68 -7.47
C TYR A 132 19.25 -5.38 -8.44
N ASN A 133 18.71 -6.33 -9.21
CA ASN A 133 19.43 -7.00 -10.29
C ASN A 133 19.82 -6.02 -11.40
N ASP A 134 18.93 -5.07 -11.72
CA ASP A 134 19.25 -3.94 -12.58
C ASP A 134 20.02 -2.88 -11.79
N LYS A 135 21.30 -2.74 -12.13
CA LYS A 135 22.21 -1.75 -11.52
C LYS A 135 21.75 -0.30 -11.70
N LYS A 136 20.86 -0.02 -12.68
CA LYS A 136 20.26 1.31 -12.86
C LYS A 136 19.25 1.65 -11.76
N LEU A 137 18.65 0.65 -11.12
CA LEU A 137 17.74 0.86 -9.99
C LEU A 137 18.50 0.98 -8.66
N GLY A 138 19.73 0.48 -8.60
CA GLY A 138 20.63 0.60 -7.46
C GLY A 138 20.16 -0.23 -6.25
N GLU A 139 20.04 0.42 -5.11
CA GLU A 139 19.65 -0.19 -3.84
C GLU A 139 18.54 0.61 -3.16
N GLY A 140 17.84 -0.02 -2.22
CA GLY A 140 16.78 0.63 -1.48
C GLY A 140 16.51 0.01 -0.12
N THR A 141 15.75 0.75 0.68
CA THR A 141 15.25 0.31 1.97
C THR A 141 13.74 0.52 2.02
N ILE A 142 12.99 -0.49 2.43
CA ILE A 142 11.53 -0.50 2.45
C ILE A 142 11.09 -0.81 3.87
N TRP A 143 10.25 0.05 4.45
CA TRP A 143 9.65 -0.14 5.76
C TRP A 143 8.20 -0.57 5.59
N VAL A 144 7.90 -1.83 5.89
CA VAL A 144 6.56 -2.42 5.72
C VAL A 144 5.88 -2.53 7.08
N SER A 145 4.74 -1.85 7.24
CA SER A 145 3.93 -1.93 8.46
C SER A 145 3.37 -3.34 8.66
N SER A 146 3.64 -3.97 9.79
CA SER A 146 3.10 -5.31 10.08
C SER A 146 1.57 -5.30 10.24
N LYS A 147 1.00 -4.17 10.69
CA LYS A 147 -0.46 -4.02 10.86
C LYS A 147 -1.17 -3.83 9.53
N LEU A 148 -0.61 -2.99 8.66
CA LEU A 148 -1.23 -2.63 7.38
C LEU A 148 -0.81 -3.58 6.25
N ASN A 149 0.27 -4.34 6.44
CA ASN A 149 1.00 -5.04 5.38
C ASN A 149 1.26 -4.16 4.16
N TYR A 150 1.74 -2.93 4.38
CA TYR A 150 1.97 -1.95 3.32
C TYR A 150 3.24 -1.11 3.57
N PRO A 151 4.01 -0.74 2.53
CA PRO A 151 5.17 0.13 2.67
C PRO A 151 4.80 1.55 3.14
N LEU A 152 5.30 1.97 4.30
CA LEU A 152 5.07 3.32 4.84
C LEU A 152 6.22 4.29 4.55
N LYS A 153 7.40 3.74 4.25
CA LYS A 153 8.56 4.49 3.79
C LYS A 153 9.32 3.67 2.78
N ILE A 154 9.77 4.31 1.72
CA ILE A 154 10.63 3.72 0.71
C ILE A 154 11.78 4.69 0.47
N TYR A 155 13.00 4.22 0.68
CA TYR A 155 14.23 4.90 0.30
C TYR A 155 14.83 4.19 -0.90
N THR A 156 15.22 4.93 -1.91
CA THR A 156 15.93 4.41 -3.08
C THR A 156 17.16 5.24 -3.35
N GLN A 157 18.25 4.56 -3.68
CA GLN A 157 19.51 5.14 -4.09
C GLN A 157 19.96 4.46 -5.38
N ASN A 158 19.93 5.21 -6.47
CA ASN A 158 20.49 4.80 -7.75
C ASN A 158 21.68 5.69 -8.11
N PRO A 159 22.46 5.36 -9.16
CA PRO A 159 23.63 6.15 -9.54
C PRO A 159 23.34 7.63 -9.87
N GLN A 160 22.09 7.96 -10.21
CA GLN A 160 21.67 9.28 -10.64
C GLN A 160 21.10 10.10 -9.47
N ASP A 161 20.26 9.51 -8.63
CA ASP A 161 19.49 10.20 -7.60
C ASP A 161 19.26 9.34 -6.36
N THR A 162 18.95 10.02 -5.25
CA THR A 162 18.37 9.38 -4.07
C THR A 162 16.99 9.96 -3.83
N ALA A 163 16.01 9.10 -3.65
CA ALA A 163 14.63 9.50 -3.39
C ALA A 163 14.07 8.82 -2.14
N THR A 164 13.15 9.50 -1.45
CA THR A 164 12.38 8.95 -0.34
C THR A 164 10.90 9.19 -0.60
N ILE A 165 10.09 8.14 -0.52
CA ILE A 165 8.63 8.21 -0.40
C ILE A 165 8.30 7.99 1.07
N MET A 166 7.51 8.88 1.66
CA MET A 166 7.05 8.80 3.04
C MET A 166 5.54 9.01 3.08
N TYR A 167 4.83 8.08 3.74
CA TYR A 167 3.41 8.25 4.08
C TYR A 167 3.29 8.80 5.50
N ARG A 168 2.45 9.82 5.69
CA ARG A 168 2.23 10.50 6.97
C ARG A 168 0.75 10.64 7.29
N ASN A 169 0.42 10.95 8.54
CA ASN A 169 -0.95 11.23 8.97
C ASN A 169 -1.94 10.13 8.54
N ILE A 170 -1.53 8.87 8.70
CA ILE A 170 -2.25 7.69 8.20
C ILE A 170 -3.60 7.54 8.93
N ARG A 171 -4.67 7.40 8.16
CA ARG A 171 -6.05 7.23 8.64
C ARG A 171 -6.64 5.95 8.07
N GLU A 172 -6.70 4.92 8.89
CA GLU A 172 -7.38 3.67 8.57
C GLU A 172 -8.88 3.90 8.44
N GLY A 173 -9.49 3.29 7.42
CA GLY A 173 -10.91 3.45 7.16
C GLY A 173 -11.31 2.93 5.79
N LYS A 174 -12.59 2.60 5.64
CA LYS A 174 -13.11 2.06 4.38
C LYS A 174 -13.01 3.09 3.26
N LEU A 175 -12.57 2.62 2.10
CA LEU A 175 -12.49 3.42 0.87
C LEU A 175 -13.44 2.90 -0.21
N ASP A 176 -13.98 3.83 -0.99
CA ASP A 176 -14.85 3.51 -2.13
C ASP A 176 -14.03 2.84 -3.24
N GLU A 177 -14.54 1.74 -3.80
CA GLU A 177 -13.85 0.96 -4.83
C GLU A 177 -13.69 1.73 -6.14
N GLY A 178 -14.63 2.63 -6.44
CA GLY A 178 -14.58 3.51 -7.60
C GLY A 178 -13.39 4.47 -7.59
N MET A 179 -12.78 4.74 -6.43
CA MET A 179 -11.57 5.58 -6.35
C MET A 179 -10.38 5.00 -7.13
N PHE A 180 -10.33 3.68 -7.25
CA PHE A 180 -9.23 2.91 -7.85
C PHE A 180 -9.51 2.51 -9.30
N SER A 181 -10.54 3.10 -9.91
CA SER A 181 -10.91 2.90 -11.31
C SER A 181 -10.78 4.21 -12.08
N ILE A 182 -10.55 4.12 -13.39
CA ILE A 182 -10.57 5.29 -14.26
C ILE A 182 -11.98 5.92 -14.23
N PRO A 183 -12.12 7.23 -13.96
CA PRO A 183 -13.42 7.87 -13.94
C PRO A 183 -14.15 7.79 -15.30
N PRO A 184 -15.49 7.77 -15.33
CA PRO A 184 -16.25 7.76 -16.56
C PRO A 184 -15.90 8.93 -17.50
N GLY A 185 -15.92 8.67 -18.81
CA GLY A 185 -15.66 9.66 -19.85
C GLY A 185 -14.18 9.92 -20.15
N TYR A 186 -13.27 9.19 -19.50
CA TYR A 186 -11.86 9.18 -19.85
C TYR A 186 -11.56 8.22 -21.01
N THR A 187 -10.65 8.62 -21.89
CA THR A 187 -10.19 7.80 -23.03
C THR A 187 -8.68 7.60 -22.98
N LYS A 188 -8.19 6.46 -23.50
CA LYS A 188 -6.75 6.20 -23.55
C LYS A 188 -6.08 7.24 -24.43
N PHE A 189 -5.01 7.83 -23.93
CA PHE A 189 -4.15 8.71 -24.71
C PHE A 189 -3.54 7.88 -25.85
N SER A 190 -3.86 8.26 -27.07
CA SER A 190 -3.27 7.69 -28.28
C SER A 190 -2.25 8.71 -28.79
N MET A 191 -1.01 8.26 -28.99
CA MET A 191 0.03 9.06 -29.66
C MET A 191 -0.27 9.18 -31.14
#